data_AF-A0A9E5QBW2-F1
#
_entry.id   AF-A0A9E5QBW2-F1
#
_cell.length_a   1.000
_cell.length_b   1.000
_cell.length_c   1.000
_cell.angle_alpha   90.00
_cell.angle_beta   90.00
_cell.angle_gamma   90.00
#
_symmetry.space_group_name_H-M   'P 1'
#
loop_
_entity.id
_entity.type
_entity.pdbx_description
1 polymer ?
#
loop_
_entity_poly.entity_id
_entity_poly.type
_entity_poly.pdbx_seq_one_letter_code
_entity_poly.pdbx_strand_id
1 'polypeptide(L)' 'VCGTAIEAPMRIIYQVEVIKDSRPIQEPQYENDEYYAVTAFATTLDEAAKKATGYMID' A
#
# COMPACT_ATOMS: atom_id res chain seq x y z
N VAL A 1 19.42 2.31 4.69
CA VAL A 1 18.43 3.08 5.48
C VAL A 1 18.43 2.57 6.92
N CYS A 2 18.31 3.44 7.92
CA CYS A 2 18.64 3.17 9.34
C CYS A 2 17.56 2.46 10.18
N GLY A 3 16.58 1.81 9.55
CA GLY A 3 15.59 0.94 10.22
C GLY A 3 14.45 1.65 10.96
N THR A 4 14.58 2.95 11.26
CA THR A 4 13.52 3.77 11.89
C THR A 4 13.43 5.14 11.24
N ALA A 5 12.26 5.77 11.38
CA ALA A 5 12.02 7.15 11.01
C ALA A 5 12.00 8.05 12.27
N ILE A 6 11.35 9.21 12.20
CA ILE A 6 11.08 10.03 13.38
C ILE A 6 9.79 9.51 14.02
N GLU A 7 9.94 8.76 15.11
CA GLU A 7 8.81 8.23 15.87
C GLU A 7 8.28 9.29 16.84
N ALA A 8 6.96 9.54 16.85
CA ALA A 8 6.34 10.56 17.68
C ALA A 8 4.89 10.19 18.07
N PRO A 9 4.40 10.67 19.22
CA PRO A 9 2.98 10.58 19.54
C PRO A 9 2.17 11.46 18.57
N MET A 10 1.17 10.87 17.91
CA MET A 10 0.34 11.56 16.92
C MET A 10 -1.14 11.36 17.21
N ARG A 11 -1.96 12.36 16.86
CA ARG A 11 -3.41 12.23 16.75
C ARG A 11 -3.76 12.19 15.27
N ILE A 12 -4.37 11.10 14.83
CA ILE A 12 -4.76 10.91 13.43
C ILE A 12 -6.28 10.76 13.35
N ILE A 13 -6.89 11.45 12.39
CA ILE A 13 -8.33 11.41 12.13
C ILE A 13 -8.51 10.77 10.76
N TYR A 14 -9.26 9.67 10.71
CA TYR A 14 -9.55 8.95 9.48
C TYR A 14 -11.06 8.75 9.32
N GLN A 15 -11.50 8.67 8.08
CA GLN A 15 -12.81 8.15 7.70
C GLN A 15 -12.61 6.73 7.16
N VAL A 16 -13.46 5.81 7.59
CA VAL A 16 -13.39 4.40 7.19
C VAL A 16 -14.69 4.01 6.52
N GLU A 17 -14.59 3.45 5.33
CA GLU A 17 -15.72 2.99 4.53
C GLU A 17 -15.54 1.52 4.15
N VAL A 18 -16.67 0.81 4.03
CA VAL A 18 -16.68 -0.57 3.59
C VAL A 18 -17.26 -0.63 2.18
N ILE A 19 -16.40 -0.87 1.20
CA ILE A 19 -16.80 -1.03 -0.20
C ILE A 19 -17.14 -2.50 -0.43
N LYS A 20 -18.40 -2.78 -0.78
CA LYS A 20 -18.86 -4.12 -1.16
C LYS A 20 -18.77 -4.29 -2.68
N ASP A 21 -18.67 -5.54 -3.12
CA ASP A 21 -18.65 -5.93 -4.53
C ASP A 21 -17.54 -5.24 -5.36
N SER A 22 -16.45 -4.82 -4.70
CA SER A 22 -15.24 -4.33 -5.35
C SER A 22 -14.36 -5.48 -5.84
N ARG A 23 -13.41 -5.17 -6.74
CA ARG A 23 -12.38 -6.14 -7.14
C ARG A 23 -11.59 -6.59 -5.91
N PRO A 24 -11.23 -7.88 -5.81
CA PRO A 24 -10.39 -8.36 -4.73
C PRO A 24 -9.01 -7.70 -4.83
N ILE A 25 -8.57 -7.05 -3.76
CA ILE A 25 -7.22 -6.49 -3.65
C ILE A 25 -6.31 -7.54 -3.03
N GLN A 26 -5.19 -7.84 -3.69
CA GLN A 26 -4.22 -8.84 -3.18
C GLN A 26 -3.40 -8.27 -2.03
N GLU A 27 -3.03 -6.99 -2.14
CA GLU A 27 -2.21 -6.26 -1.18
C GLU A 27 -2.72 -4.81 -1.06
N PRO A 28 -2.29 -4.06 -0.03
CA PRO A 28 -2.73 -2.68 0.17
C PRO A 28 -2.43 -1.78 -1.03
N GLN A 29 -3.38 -0.91 -1.31
CA GLN A 29 -3.34 0.03 -2.42
C GLN A 29 -3.65 1.42 -1.86
N TYR A 30 -3.01 2.44 -2.41
CA TYR A 30 -3.17 3.83 -1.99
C TYR A 30 -3.51 4.69 -3.20
N GLU A 31 -4.40 5.64 -3.00
CA GLU A 31 -4.82 6.57 -4.03
C GLU A 31 -4.84 7.98 -3.45
N ASN A 32 -4.41 8.94 -4.26
CA ASN A 32 -4.59 10.35 -4.02
C ASN A 32 -4.98 11.05 -5.35
N ASP A 33 -5.08 12.37 -5.32
CA ASP A 33 -5.52 13.15 -6.49
C ASP A 33 -4.59 13.05 -7.70
N GLU A 34 -3.34 12.63 -7.51
CA GLU A 34 -2.32 12.60 -8.57
C GLU A 34 -2.05 11.19 -9.09
N TYR A 35 -2.09 10.18 -8.22
CA TYR A 35 -1.70 8.84 -8.58
C TYR A 35 -2.38 7.77 -7.72
N TYR A 36 -2.44 6.59 -8.33
CA TYR A 36 -2.79 5.35 -7.69
C TYR A 36 -1.54 4.45 -7.61
N ALA A 37 -1.34 3.82 -6.46
CA ALA A 37 -0.17 3.01 -6.17
C ALA A 37 -0.55 1.67 -5.54
N VAL A 38 0.06 0.59 -6.05
CA VAL A 38 -0.01 -0.75 -5.46
C VAL A 38 1.27 -1.02 -4.68
N THR A 39 1.12 -1.55 -3.46
CA THR A 39 2.26 -1.96 -2.65
C THR A 39 2.38 -3.48 -2.60
N ALA A 40 3.58 -3.97 -2.33
CA ALA A 40 3.81 -5.39 -2.13
C ALA A 40 4.84 -5.67 -1.02
N PHE A 41 4.62 -6.75 -0.26
CA PHE A 41 5.55 -7.26 0.74
C PHE A 41 6.23 -8.55 0.26
N ALA A 42 7.54 -8.65 0.48
CA ALA A 42 8.34 -9.86 0.27
C ALA A 42 9.62 -9.83 1.12
N THR A 43 10.35 -10.95 1.16
CA THR A 43 11.62 -11.06 1.90
C THR A 43 12.77 -10.37 1.19
N THR A 44 12.65 -10.15 -0.13
CA THR A 44 13.60 -9.37 -0.93
C THR A 44 12.89 -8.23 -1.66
N LEU A 45 13.65 -7.18 -1.95
CA LEU A 45 13.11 -6.03 -2.68
C LEU A 45 12.72 -6.39 -4.12
N ASP A 46 13.49 -7.27 -4.77
CA ASP A 46 13.22 -7.69 -6.15
C ASP A 46 11.90 -8.47 -6.27
N GLU A 47 11.62 -9.34 -5.30
CA GLU A 47 10.35 -10.06 -5.24
C GLU A 47 9.18 -9.11 -4.98
N ALA A 48 9.34 -8.18 -4.03
CA ALA A 48 8.32 -7.18 -3.73
C ALA A 48 8.03 -6.31 -4.97
N ALA A 49 9.07 -5.85 -5.67
CA ALA A 49 8.91 -5.03 -6.87
C ALA A 49 8.17 -5.76 -8.00
N LYS A 50 8.51 -7.04 -8.24
CA LYS A 50 7.80 -7.86 -9.24
C LYS A 50 6.33 -8.05 -8.88
N LYS A 51 6.03 -8.34 -7.62
CA LYS A 51 4.64 -8.49 -7.13
C LYS A 51 3.86 -7.21 -7.30
N ALA A 52 4.38 -6.07 -6.83
CA ALA A 52 3.71 -4.77 -6.93
C ALA A 52 3.39 -4.42 -8.40
N THR A 53 4.34 -4.67 -9.30
CA THR A 53 4.15 -4.42 -10.74
C THR A 53 3.12 -5.37 -11.34
N GLY A 54 3.11 -6.65 -10.96
CA GLY A 54 2.12 -7.62 -11.41
C GLY A 54 0.71 -7.25 -10.97
N TYR A 55 0.52 -6.97 -9.69
CA TYR A 55 -0.79 -6.59 -9.12
C TYR A 55 -1.32 -5.24 -9.60
N MET A 56 -0.48 -4.39 -10.19
CA MET A 56 -0.92 -3.16 -10.86
C MET A 56 -1.63 -3.46 -12.19
N ILE A 57 -1.23 -4.54 -12.86
CA ILE A 57 -1.74 -4.94 -14.19
C ILE A 57 -2.93 -5.91 -14.06
N ASP A 58 -2.93 -6.73 -13.00
CA ASP A 58 -4.05 -7.62 -12.64
C ASP A 58 -5.30 -6.83 -12.17
#